data_AF-A0A8D2LAQ9-F1
#
_entry.id   AF-A0A8D2LAQ9-F1
#
_cell.length_a   1.000
_cell.length_b   1.000
_cell.length_c   1.000
_cell.angle_alpha   90.00
_cell.angle_beta   90.00
_cell.angle_gamma   90.00
#
_symmetry.space_group_name_H-M   'P 1'
#
loop_
_entity.id
_entity.type
_entity.pdbx_description
1 polymer ?
#
loop_
_entity_poly.entity_id
_entity_poly.type
_entity_poly.pdbx_seq_one_letter_code
_entity_poly.pdbx_strand_id
1 'polypeptide(L)'
;KQALPPGLSGEAHQAERGTLAKDKMDSWMKAAILREDALRIEALRQHFRQYRYPDVEDPRKVCSQLRELCHQWLRPERRTKEQILELLILEQFLAILPHDLQSWAREGGPENCTQAVALVEDFLFSRNVSFENCWLSLRKVLI
;
A
#
# COMPACT_ATOMS: atom_id res chain seq x y z
N LYS A 1 70.80 -5.12 -2.56
CA LYS A 1 69.46 -5.58 -2.98
C LYS A 1 68.42 -4.71 -2.28
N GLN A 2 67.89 -3.69 -2.97
CA GLN A 2 66.67 -2.93 -2.61
C GLN A 2 65.44 -3.78 -3.01
N ALA A 3 64.20 -3.65 -2.54
CA ALA A 3 63.48 -2.77 -1.60
C ALA A 3 62.21 -3.55 -1.17
N LEU A 4 61.60 -3.20 -0.03
CA LEU A 4 60.16 -3.44 0.20
C LEU A 4 59.38 -2.22 -0.33
N PRO A 5 58.11 -2.39 -0.71
CA PRO A 5 57.11 -1.75 0.14
C PRO A 5 55.98 -2.71 0.53
N PRO A 6 55.43 -2.55 1.74
CA PRO A 6 54.19 -3.16 2.14
C PRO A 6 53.01 -2.28 1.73
N GLY A 7 51.85 -2.89 1.54
CA GLY A 7 50.58 -2.18 1.54
C GLY A 7 49.91 -2.18 0.17
N LEU A 8 48.80 -2.91 0.09
CA LEU A 8 47.56 -2.56 -0.60
C LEU A 8 46.51 -3.60 -0.17
N SER A 9 45.96 -3.45 1.04
CA SER A 9 44.83 -4.27 1.52
C SER A 9 43.82 -3.42 2.32
N GLY A 10 43.66 -2.16 1.93
CA GLY A 10 42.74 -1.22 2.59
C GLY A 10 41.63 -0.64 1.70
N GLU A 11 41.78 -0.66 0.38
CA GLU A 11 40.92 0.17 -0.50
C GLU A 11 39.73 -0.59 -1.11
N ALA A 12 39.75 -1.93 -1.12
CA ALA A 12 38.63 -2.73 -1.65
C ALA A 12 37.38 -2.69 -0.73
N HIS A 13 37.57 -2.70 0.60
CA HIS A 13 36.46 -2.72 1.55
C HIS A 13 35.76 -1.36 1.74
N GLN A 14 36.39 -0.25 1.33
CA GLN A 14 35.81 1.08 1.46
C GLN A 14 34.87 1.40 0.28
N ALA A 15 35.19 0.91 -0.92
CA ALA A 15 34.36 1.07 -2.12
C ALA A 15 33.03 0.29 -2.02
N GLU A 16 33.07 -0.95 -1.53
CA GLU A 16 31.89 -1.80 -1.31
C GLU A 16 30.94 -1.25 -0.23
N ARG A 17 31.50 -0.57 0.79
CA ARG A 17 30.72 0.05 1.86
C ARG A 17 30.00 1.31 1.38
N GLY A 18 30.60 2.05 0.44
CA GLY A 18 30.01 3.21 -0.22
C GLY A 18 28.87 2.86 -1.18
N THR A 19 28.99 1.76 -1.93
CA THR A 19 27.92 1.28 -2.82
C THR A 19 26.73 0.72 -2.04
N LEU A 20 26.98 -0.08 -0.99
CA LEU A 20 25.90 -0.62 -0.15
C LEU A 20 25.11 0.48 0.59
N ALA A 21 25.79 1.53 1.06
CA ALA A 21 25.13 2.66 1.70
C ALA A 21 24.26 3.46 0.71
N LYS A 22 24.73 3.60 -0.53
CA LYS A 22 23.98 4.26 -1.61
C LYS A 22 22.77 3.44 -2.07
N ASP A 23 22.91 2.12 -2.21
CA ASP A 23 21.79 1.24 -2.59
C ASP A 23 20.69 1.21 -1.52
N LYS A 24 21.09 1.19 -0.24
CA LYS A 24 20.14 1.35 0.87
C LYS A 24 19.44 2.71 0.82
N MET A 25 20.19 3.77 0.50
CA MET A 25 19.65 5.13 0.35
C MET A 25 18.60 5.20 -0.77
N ASP A 26 18.91 4.62 -1.93
CA ASP A 26 18.00 4.59 -3.07
C ASP A 26 16.76 3.72 -2.79
N SER A 27 16.92 2.63 -2.04
CA SER A 27 15.83 1.75 -1.65
C SER A 27 14.80 2.44 -0.75
N TRP A 28 15.22 3.15 0.31
CA TRP A 28 14.25 3.85 1.17
C TRP A 28 13.60 5.03 0.45
N MET A 29 14.34 5.72 -0.44
CA MET A 29 13.78 6.82 -1.22
C MET A 29 12.66 6.31 -2.14
N LYS A 30 12.88 5.18 -2.83
CA LYS A 30 11.85 4.53 -3.64
C LYS A 30 10.65 4.12 -2.80
N ALA A 31 10.87 3.52 -1.63
CA ALA A 31 9.79 3.13 -0.73
C ALA A 31 8.97 4.33 -0.22
N ALA A 32 9.63 5.45 0.10
CA ALA A 32 8.96 6.69 0.51
C ALA A 32 8.08 7.27 -0.60
N ILE A 33 8.59 7.30 -1.84
CA ILE A 33 7.82 7.77 -3.01
C ILE A 33 6.60 6.88 -3.27
N LEU A 34 6.77 5.56 -3.21
CA LEU A 34 5.67 4.60 -3.39
C LEU A 34 4.60 4.78 -2.31
N ARG A 35 5.02 4.97 -1.05
CA ARG A 35 4.11 5.22 0.07
C ARG A 35 3.33 6.52 -0.11
N GLU A 36 3.98 7.59 -0.56
CA GLU A 36 3.31 8.86 -0.85
C GLU A 36 2.29 8.72 -2.00
N ASP A 37 2.63 8.00 -3.08
CA ASP A 37 1.66 7.75 -4.16
C ASP A 37 0.48 6.89 -3.66
N ALA A 38 0.73 5.89 -2.81
CA ALA A 38 -0.32 5.08 -2.20
C ALA A 38 -1.27 5.92 -1.33
N LEU A 39 -0.75 6.82 -0.49
CA LEU A 39 -1.55 7.75 0.32
C LEU A 39 -2.38 8.69 -0.56
N ARG A 40 -1.79 9.22 -1.64
CA ARG A 40 -2.51 10.07 -2.59
C ARG A 40 -3.63 9.33 -3.30
N ILE A 41 -3.39 8.09 -3.73
CA ILE A 41 -4.40 7.23 -4.36
C ILE A 41 -5.55 6.95 -3.38
N GLU A 42 -5.24 6.68 -2.13
CA GLU A 42 -6.25 6.46 -1.08
C GLU A 42 -7.09 7.71 -0.81
N ALA A 43 -6.49 8.91 -0.80
CA ALA A 43 -7.23 10.16 -0.67
C ALA A 43 -8.21 10.39 -1.83
N LEU A 44 -7.79 10.11 -3.07
CA LEU A 44 -8.65 10.20 -4.26
C LEU A 44 -9.82 9.20 -4.21
N ARG A 45 -9.53 7.96 -3.76
CA ARG A 45 -10.58 6.95 -3.52
C ARG A 45 -11.61 7.47 -2.52
N GLN A 46 -11.15 7.95 -1.37
CA GLN A 46 -12.03 8.47 -0.33
C GLN A 46 -12.88 9.61 -0.84
N HIS A 47 -12.28 10.53 -1.60
CA HIS A 47 -13.00 11.65 -2.19
C HIS A 47 -14.07 11.19 -3.19
N PHE A 48 -13.78 10.21 -4.05
CA PHE A 48 -14.76 9.61 -4.95
C PHE A 48 -15.92 8.95 -4.20
N ARG A 49 -15.63 8.12 -3.18
CA ARG A 49 -16.64 7.37 -2.42
C ARG A 49 -17.50 8.25 -1.51
N GLN A 50 -16.91 9.31 -0.96
CA GLN A 50 -17.58 10.23 -0.05
C GLN A 50 -18.22 11.42 -0.77
N TYR A 51 -18.06 11.50 -2.10
CA TYR A 51 -18.65 12.56 -2.91
C TYR A 51 -20.17 12.60 -2.69
N ARG A 52 -20.67 13.74 -2.21
CA ARG A 52 -22.10 13.98 -2.00
C ARG A 52 -22.64 14.80 -3.16
N TYR A 53 -23.88 14.52 -3.53
CA TYR A 53 -24.59 15.33 -4.51
C TYR A 53 -24.78 16.76 -3.94
N PRO A 54 -24.22 17.81 -4.56
CA PRO A 54 -24.42 19.17 -4.08
C PRO A 54 -25.78 19.71 -4.51
N ASP A 55 -26.54 20.33 -3.60
CA ASP A 55 -27.92 20.80 -3.84
C ASP A 55 -28.07 21.79 -5.01
N VAL A 56 -26.99 22.50 -5.35
CA VAL A 56 -26.97 23.57 -6.36
C VAL A 56 -26.41 23.13 -7.72
N GLU A 57 -25.95 21.89 -7.85
CA GLU A 57 -25.16 21.45 -9.00
C GLU A 57 -25.99 20.66 -10.03
N ASP A 58 -25.70 20.89 -11.31
CA ASP A 58 -26.36 20.18 -12.41
C ASP A 58 -25.93 18.70 -12.46
N PRO A 59 -26.86 17.74 -12.68
CA PRO A 59 -26.54 16.30 -12.72
C PRO A 59 -25.44 15.92 -13.72
N ARG A 60 -25.33 16.62 -14.86
CA ARG A 60 -24.27 16.35 -15.85
C ARG A 60 -22.93 16.78 -15.30
N LYS A 61 -22.87 17.92 -14.61
CA LYS A 61 -21.64 18.39 -13.95
C LYS A 61 -21.22 17.44 -12.83
N VAL A 62 -22.16 16.99 -11.99
CA VAL A 62 -21.90 15.97 -10.97
C VAL A 62 -21.38 14.66 -11.59
N CYS A 63 -21.99 14.19 -12.69
CA CYS A 63 -21.53 12.99 -13.38
C CYS A 63 -20.12 13.15 -13.94
N SER A 64 -19.79 14.29 -14.54
CA SER A 64 -18.45 14.58 -15.05
C SER A 64 -17.40 14.60 -13.93
N GLN A 65 -17.70 15.22 -12.79
CA GLN A 65 -16.80 15.23 -11.62
C GLN A 65 -16.56 13.82 -11.08
N LEU A 66 -17.62 13.01 -10.92
CA LEU A 66 -17.47 11.62 -10.50
C LEU A 66 -16.61 10.81 -11.48
N ARG A 67 -16.76 11.02 -12.79
CA ARG A 67 -15.92 10.37 -13.80
C ARG A 67 -14.46 10.75 -13.65
N GLU A 68 -14.17 12.04 -13.46
CA GLU A 68 -12.81 12.53 -13.26
C GLU A 68 -12.17 11.93 -12.00
N LEU A 69 -12.88 11.96 -10.87
CA LEU A 69 -12.39 11.36 -9.62
C LEU A 69 -12.14 9.85 -9.75
N CYS A 70 -13.04 9.14 -10.43
CA CYS A 70 -12.87 7.71 -10.72
C CYS A 70 -11.62 7.45 -11.57
N HIS A 71 -11.38 8.25 -12.62
CA HIS A 71 -10.17 8.14 -13.45
C HIS A 71 -8.90 8.43 -12.64
N GLN A 72 -8.90 9.48 -11.81
CA GLN A 72 -7.73 9.84 -11.00
C GLN A 72 -7.39 8.76 -9.95
N TRP A 73 -8.42 8.14 -9.35
CA TRP A 73 -8.26 7.03 -8.42
C TRP A 73 -7.77 5.75 -9.12
N LEU A 74 -8.51 5.27 -10.12
CA LEU A 74 -8.24 3.97 -10.76
C LEU A 74 -7.07 4.03 -11.76
N ARG A 75 -6.79 5.21 -12.34
CA ARG A 75 -5.76 5.45 -13.37
C ARG A 75 -5.80 4.40 -14.50
N PRO A 76 -6.93 4.25 -15.22
CA PRO A 76 -7.07 3.22 -16.26
C PRO A 76 -6.06 3.35 -17.41
N GLU A 77 -5.40 4.50 -17.56
CA GLU A 77 -4.32 4.73 -18.53
C GLU A 77 -3.01 4.02 -18.14
N ARG A 78 -2.86 3.68 -16.85
CA ARG A 78 -1.65 3.05 -16.28
C ARG A 78 -1.90 1.66 -15.72
N ARG A 79 -3.16 1.23 -15.62
CA ARG A 79 -3.56 -0.03 -15.00
C ARG A 79 -4.34 -0.90 -15.97
N THR A 80 -4.01 -2.20 -15.98
CA THR A 80 -4.84 -3.18 -16.68
C THR A 80 -6.17 -3.37 -15.97
N LYS A 81 -7.14 -3.97 -16.66
CA LYS A 81 -8.43 -4.33 -16.08
C LYS A 81 -8.25 -5.16 -14.80
N GLU A 82 -7.35 -6.12 -14.83
CA GLU A 82 -7.06 -7.03 -13.70
C GLU A 82 -6.51 -6.25 -12.52
N GLN A 83 -5.57 -5.32 -12.75
CA GLN A 83 -5.05 -4.46 -11.69
C GLN A 83 -6.12 -3.55 -11.07
N ILE A 84 -7.08 -3.06 -11.88
CA ILE A 84 -8.22 -2.30 -11.37
C ILE A 84 -9.12 -3.19 -10.53
N LEU A 85 -9.41 -4.41 -10.98
CA LEU A 85 -10.21 -5.37 -10.21
C LEU A 85 -9.54 -5.67 -8.87
N GLU A 86 -8.22 -5.88 -8.84
CA GLU A 86 -7.54 -6.14 -7.57
C GLU A 86 -7.55 -4.95 -6.61
N LEU A 87 -7.52 -3.71 -7.10
CA LEU A 87 -7.70 -2.54 -6.24
C LEU A 87 -9.09 -2.51 -5.61
N LEU A 88 -10.13 -2.86 -6.38
CA LEU A 88 -11.51 -2.92 -5.88
C LEU A 88 -11.70 -4.08 -4.88
N ILE A 89 -11.07 -5.23 -5.14
CA ILE A 89 -11.10 -6.37 -4.21
C ILE A 89 -10.37 -6.01 -2.93
N LEU A 90 -9.21 -5.35 -3.00
CA LEU A 90 -8.48 -4.88 -1.83
C LEU A 90 -9.31 -3.89 -1.01
N GLU A 91 -9.94 -2.91 -1.66
CA GLU A 91 -10.84 -1.97 -1.00
C GLU A 91 -11.94 -2.71 -0.24
N GLN A 92 -12.60 -3.67 -0.90
CA GLN A 92 -13.67 -4.45 -0.30
C GLN A 92 -13.17 -5.33 0.84
N PHE A 93 -12.02 -5.99 0.67
CA PHE A 93 -11.39 -6.82 1.69
C PHE A 93 -11.11 -6.00 2.94
N LEU A 94 -10.45 -4.85 2.81
CA LEU A 94 -10.18 -3.95 3.93
C LEU A 94 -11.48 -3.43 4.57
N ALA A 95 -12.54 -3.19 3.79
CA ALA A 95 -13.82 -2.68 4.29
C ALA A 95 -14.60 -3.69 5.14
N ILE A 96 -14.50 -4.99 4.84
CA ILE A 96 -15.24 -6.03 5.58
C ILE A 96 -14.52 -6.49 6.84
N LEU A 97 -13.24 -6.18 7.01
CA LEU A 97 -12.48 -6.58 8.19
C LEU A 97 -13.12 -6.00 9.48
N PRO A 98 -13.11 -6.75 10.60
CA PRO A 98 -13.43 -6.21 11.92
C PRO A 98 -12.53 -5.02 12.26
N HIS A 99 -13.04 -4.07 13.05
CA HIS A 99 -12.37 -2.81 13.36
C HIS A 99 -10.87 -2.97 13.72
N ASP A 100 -10.54 -3.87 14.65
CA ASP A 100 -9.14 -4.13 15.05
C ASP A 100 -8.23 -4.52 13.88
N LEU A 101 -8.69 -5.44 13.03
CA LEU A 101 -7.95 -5.92 11.87
C LEU A 101 -7.89 -4.88 10.77
N GLN A 102 -8.99 -4.15 10.58
CA GLN A 102 -9.07 -3.09 9.59
C GLN A 102 -8.09 -1.96 9.90
N SER A 103 -8.06 -1.48 11.15
CA SER A 103 -7.12 -0.43 11.58
C SER A 103 -5.68 -0.88 11.35
N TRP A 104 -5.33 -2.08 11.82
CA TRP A 104 -3.98 -2.64 11.63
C TRP A 104 -3.59 -2.78 10.16
N ALA A 105 -4.45 -3.38 9.35
CA ALA A 105 -4.18 -3.57 7.93
C ALA A 105 -4.03 -2.23 7.20
N ARG A 106 -4.84 -1.22 7.53
CA ARG A 106 -4.75 0.12 6.91
C ARG A 106 -3.46 0.85 7.31
N GLU A 107 -3.01 0.72 8.56
CA GLU A 107 -1.73 1.29 9.01
C GLU A 107 -0.53 0.71 8.26
N GLY A 108 -0.58 -0.58 7.92
CA GLY A 108 0.44 -1.25 7.11
C GLY A 108 0.48 -0.82 5.64
N GLY A 109 -0.56 -0.14 5.14
CA GLY A 109 -0.62 0.41 3.78
C GLY A 109 -0.43 -0.62 2.64
N PRO A 110 -1.19 -1.74 2.62
CA PRO A 110 -1.02 -2.78 1.61
C PRO A 110 -1.38 -2.27 0.21
N GLU A 111 -0.58 -2.67 -0.78
CA GLU A 111 -0.79 -2.33 -2.18
C GLU A 111 -1.68 -3.35 -2.91
N ASN A 112 -1.85 -4.54 -2.34
CA ASN A 112 -2.66 -5.64 -2.90
C ASN A 112 -3.21 -6.55 -1.79
N CYS A 113 -4.15 -7.42 -2.16
CA CYS A 113 -4.79 -8.35 -1.23
C CYS A 113 -3.79 -9.29 -0.54
N THR A 114 -2.75 -9.75 -1.24
CA THR A 114 -1.73 -10.64 -0.66
C THR A 114 -1.01 -9.97 0.50
N GLN A 115 -0.60 -8.71 0.34
CA GLN A 115 0.01 -7.93 1.42
C GLN A 115 -0.99 -7.68 2.56
N ALA A 116 -2.25 -7.37 2.25
CA ALA A 116 -3.28 -7.15 3.27
C ALA A 116 -3.56 -8.41 4.09
N VAL A 117 -3.62 -9.59 3.46
CA VAL A 117 -3.79 -10.88 4.12
C VAL A 117 -2.61 -11.17 5.04
N ALA A 118 -1.38 -10.99 4.56
CA ALA A 118 -0.18 -11.19 5.38
C ALA A 118 -0.19 -10.30 6.64
N LEU A 119 -0.55 -9.01 6.50
CA LEU A 119 -0.67 -8.10 7.65
C LEU A 119 -1.72 -8.56 8.67
N VAL A 120 -2.86 -9.07 8.19
CA VAL A 120 -3.92 -9.59 9.06
C VAL A 120 -3.48 -10.89 9.75
N GLU A 121 -2.84 -11.80 9.02
CA GLU A 121 -2.28 -13.04 9.56
C GLU A 121 -1.25 -12.77 10.64
N ASP A 122 -0.32 -11.83 10.40
CA ASP A 122 0.70 -11.43 11.36
C ASP A 122 0.08 -10.88 12.66
N PHE A 123 -0.98 -10.07 12.55
CA PHE A 123 -1.70 -9.55 13.71
C PHE A 123 -2.39 -10.66 14.52
N LEU A 124 -3.05 -11.59 13.84
CA LEU A 124 -3.74 -12.72 14.47
C LEU A 124 -2.76 -13.65 15.18
N PHE A 125 -1.62 -13.95 14.53
CA PHE A 125 -0.55 -14.75 15.10
C PHE A 125 0.06 -14.07 16.33
N SER A 126 0.29 -12.76 16.26
CA SER A 126 0.88 -11.98 17.37
C SER A 126 -0.03 -11.89 18.60
N ARG A 127 -1.36 -11.89 18.42
CA ARG A 127 -2.32 -11.81 19.54
C ARG A 127 -2.74 -13.18 20.10
N ASN A 128 -2.22 -14.29 19.57
CA ASN A 128 -2.60 -15.66 19.95
C ASN A 128 -4.13 -15.89 19.84
N VAL A 129 -4.78 -15.15 18.93
CA VAL A 129 -6.22 -15.27 18.65
C VAL A 129 -6.36 -16.27 17.53
N SER A 130 -7.00 -17.42 17.77
CA SER A 130 -7.22 -18.39 16.70
C SER A 130 -8.05 -17.76 15.59
N PHE A 131 -7.68 -18.06 14.33
CA PHE A 131 -8.39 -17.63 13.13
C PHE A 131 -9.92 -17.85 13.24
N GLU A 132 -10.35 -18.96 13.85
CA GLU A 132 -11.76 -19.29 14.05
C GLU A 132 -12.53 -18.25 14.87
N ASN A 133 -11.96 -17.67 15.93
CA ASN A 133 -12.70 -16.76 16.80
C ASN A 133 -12.98 -15.39 16.14
N CYS A 134 -12.11 -14.92 15.24
CA CYS A 134 -12.29 -13.66 14.53
C CYS A 134 -13.19 -13.83 13.28
N TRP A 135 -13.02 -14.93 12.54
CA TRP A 135 -13.85 -15.25 11.37
C TRP A 135 -15.28 -15.70 11.72
N LEU A 136 -15.52 -16.27 12.91
CA LEU A 136 -16.88 -16.51 13.42
C LEU A 136 -17.64 -15.20 13.72
N SER A 137 -16.94 -14.12 14.07
CA SER A 137 -17.56 -12.79 14.21
C SER A 137 -17.90 -12.18 12.85
N LEU A 138 -17.08 -12.40 11.82
CA LEU A 138 -17.39 -12.03 10.43
C LEU A 138 -18.61 -12.78 9.87
N ARG A 139 -18.76 -14.09 10.18
CA ARG A 139 -19.95 -14.87 9.77
C ARG A 139 -21.26 -14.38 10.39
N LYS A 140 -21.22 -13.69 11.55
CA LYS A 140 -22.44 -13.11 12.17
C LYS A 140 -22.88 -11.80 11.54
N VAL A 141 -22.03 -11.14 10.75
CA VAL A 141 -22.34 -9.86 10.07
C VAL A 141 -22.78 -10.08 8.62
N LEU A 142 -22.58 -11.29 8.08
CA LEU A 142 -22.85 -11.67 6.68
C LEU A 142 -24.06 -12.63 6.51
N ILE A 143 -24.85 -12.86 7.57
CA ILE A 143 -26.14 -13.59 7.53
C ILE A 143 -27.23 -12.69 8.11
#